data_AF-A0A8J8NRX4-F1
#
_entry.id   AF-A0A8J8NRX4-F1
#
_cell.length_a   1.000
_cell.length_b   1.000
_cell.length_c   1.000
_cell.angle_alpha   90.00
_cell.angle_beta   90.00
_cell.angle_gamma   90.00
#
_symmetry.space_group_name_H-M   'P 1'
#
loop_
_entity.id
_entity.type
_entity.pdbx_description
1 polymer ?
#
loop_
_entity_poly.entity_id
_entity_poly.type
_entity_poly.pdbx_seq_one_letter_code
_entity_poly.pdbx_strand_id
1 'polypeptide(L)'
;MVQYVQASDHWAVLVAGSNGFWNYRHQADICHAYQILKKNGIPESNIIVMAYDDIANDPENPIPGKLFNQPNGEDVYAGCQIDYKGDSVTPENFLAILKGDKSKVSGGNGKVVESTAESKVFINFADHGAPGLIAFPNEYLYANDFNATITYMHTNQKYKEMVIYIEACESGSMFEGILADNINVYAITAANAEESSWGTYCPPNDMVHGVEINSCLGDLFSVNWMEDADKSAPSKETLDQQYVRVKNLTAQSHVMRYGDLSFEITNRMRVDHVFEAFAASTGVLKAFESLESSVTPTNFDCLKQLVSTYDHSCGKMDDYSLQFVKYFMYACELSTFPMDKLVSHVKAACSH
;
A
#
# COMPACT_ATOMS: atom_id res chain seq x y z
N MET A 1 1.70 -34.00 3.47
CA MET A 1 2.91 -33.23 3.11
C MET A 1 2.52 -31.77 3.16
N VAL A 2 3.13 -30.97 4.01
CA VAL A 2 2.91 -29.51 4.02
C VAL A 2 3.64 -28.98 2.78
N GLN A 3 2.89 -28.62 1.74
CA GLN A 3 3.45 -27.86 0.62
C GLN A 3 3.79 -26.48 1.16
N TYR A 4 5.08 -26.18 1.27
CA TYR A 4 5.54 -24.81 1.34
C TYR A 4 5.09 -24.14 0.04
N VAL A 5 4.14 -23.20 0.11
CA VAL A 5 3.85 -22.29 -1.00
C VAL A 5 5.11 -21.46 -1.19
N GLN A 6 5.94 -21.83 -2.15
CA GLN A 6 7.03 -20.97 -2.59
C GLN A 6 6.42 -19.71 -3.19
N ALA A 7 7.15 -18.59 -3.14
CA ALA A 7 6.82 -17.33 -3.82
C ALA A 7 6.57 -17.48 -5.34
N SER A 8 6.74 -18.68 -5.89
CA SER A 8 6.50 -19.07 -7.29
C SER A 8 5.04 -18.96 -7.76
N ASP A 9 4.05 -18.76 -6.88
CA ASP A 9 2.63 -18.66 -7.23
C ASP A 9 1.99 -17.31 -6.85
N HIS A 10 2.79 -16.26 -6.73
CA HIS A 10 2.30 -14.90 -6.54
C HIS A 10 2.34 -14.15 -7.86
N TRP A 11 1.30 -13.35 -8.13
CA TRP A 11 1.08 -12.68 -9.40
C TRP A 11 1.00 -11.17 -9.20
N ALA A 12 1.48 -10.43 -10.19
CA ALA A 12 1.39 -8.98 -10.21
C ALA A 12 0.90 -8.47 -11.56
N VAL A 13 0.04 -7.46 -11.56
CA VAL A 13 -0.37 -6.70 -12.74
C VAL A 13 -0.05 -5.23 -12.50
N LEU A 14 0.88 -4.69 -13.28
CA LEU A 14 1.39 -3.33 -13.16
C LEU A 14 0.97 -2.52 -14.40
N VAL A 15 0.33 -1.36 -14.20
CA VAL A 15 -0.28 -0.59 -15.29
C VAL A 15 0.09 0.89 -15.19
N ALA A 16 0.72 1.41 -16.24
CA ALA A 16 0.85 2.84 -16.47
C ALA A 16 -0.23 3.26 -17.47
N GLY A 17 -1.21 4.03 -17.02
CA GLY A 17 -2.40 4.38 -17.81
C GLY A 17 -2.18 5.51 -18.82
N SER A 18 -1.06 6.23 -18.77
CA SER A 18 -0.77 7.35 -19.68
C SER A 18 0.29 7.06 -20.73
N ASN A 19 0.35 7.95 -21.71
CA ASN A 19 1.44 8.13 -22.66
C ASN A 19 1.96 9.59 -22.66
N GLY A 20 2.99 9.85 -23.46
CA GLY A 20 3.61 11.16 -23.66
C GLY A 20 4.62 11.55 -22.58
N PHE A 21 5.68 12.25 -23.00
CA PHE A 21 6.82 12.57 -22.14
C PHE A 21 6.46 13.35 -20.85
N TRP A 22 5.41 14.19 -20.88
CA TRP A 22 4.91 14.89 -19.69
C TRP A 22 4.36 13.95 -18.60
N ASN A 23 4.01 12.71 -18.95
CA ASN A 23 3.60 11.66 -18.04
C ASN A 23 4.70 10.63 -17.74
N TYR A 24 5.97 11.05 -17.90
CA TYR A 24 7.18 10.27 -17.58
C TYR A 24 7.02 9.41 -16.31
N ARG A 25 6.58 10.07 -15.23
CA ARG A 25 6.41 9.51 -13.88
C ARG A 25 5.61 8.22 -13.81
N HIS A 26 4.50 8.08 -14.56
CA HIS A 26 3.65 6.91 -14.42
C HIS A 26 4.34 5.62 -14.94
N GLN A 27 5.08 5.72 -16.05
CA GLN A 27 5.86 4.59 -16.55
C GLN A 27 7.11 4.34 -15.68
N ALA A 28 7.69 5.40 -15.10
CA ALA A 28 8.81 5.28 -14.17
C ALA A 28 8.38 4.55 -12.88
N ASP A 29 7.21 4.89 -12.34
CA ASP A 29 6.63 4.23 -11.17
C ASP A 29 6.44 2.73 -11.43
N ILE A 30 5.83 2.38 -12.55
CA ILE A 30 5.53 0.98 -12.88
C ILE A 30 6.78 0.16 -13.13
N CYS A 31 7.80 0.72 -13.80
CA CYS A 31 9.07 0.01 -13.92
C CYS A 31 9.81 -0.08 -12.59
N HIS A 32 9.72 0.90 -11.69
CA HIS A 32 10.28 0.77 -10.35
C HIS A 32 9.58 -0.33 -9.53
N ALA A 33 8.24 -0.40 -9.58
CA ALA A 33 7.45 -1.48 -8.98
C ALA A 33 7.86 -2.86 -9.53
N TYR A 34 8.09 -2.96 -10.84
CA TYR A 34 8.62 -4.18 -11.47
C TYR A 34 9.97 -4.60 -10.88
N GLN A 35 10.91 -3.66 -10.73
CA GLN A 35 12.23 -3.95 -10.14
C GLN A 35 12.11 -4.46 -8.70
N ILE A 36 11.24 -3.84 -7.90
CA ILE A 36 10.98 -4.27 -6.51
C ILE A 36 10.46 -5.71 -6.46
N LEU A 37 9.45 -6.05 -7.27
CA LEU A 37 8.87 -7.39 -7.29
C LEU A 37 9.88 -8.44 -7.75
N LYS A 38 10.63 -8.14 -8.81
CA LYS A 38 11.69 -9.02 -9.32
C LYS A 38 12.79 -9.24 -8.29
N LYS A 39 13.29 -8.18 -7.65
CA LYS A 39 14.31 -8.23 -6.59
C LYS A 39 13.85 -9.08 -5.41
N ASN A 40 12.54 -9.10 -5.13
CA ASN A 40 11.93 -9.87 -4.05
C ASN A 40 11.47 -11.28 -4.47
N GLY A 41 11.86 -11.74 -5.66
CA GLY A 41 11.73 -13.13 -6.09
C GLY A 41 10.39 -13.50 -6.72
N ILE A 42 9.55 -12.52 -7.09
CA ILE A 42 8.39 -12.78 -7.94
C ILE A 42 8.92 -13.15 -9.34
N PRO A 43 8.57 -14.33 -9.90
CA PRO A 43 9.01 -14.71 -11.23
C PRO A 43 8.52 -13.71 -12.29
N GLU A 44 9.37 -13.36 -13.26
CA GLU A 44 8.97 -12.47 -14.37
C GLU A 44 7.79 -13.03 -15.18
N SER A 45 7.61 -14.36 -15.20
CA SER A 45 6.44 -15.01 -15.81
C SER A 45 5.13 -14.66 -15.11
N ASN A 46 5.18 -14.21 -13.86
CA ASN A 46 4.03 -13.88 -13.03
C ASN A 46 3.84 -12.37 -12.84
N ILE A 47 4.72 -11.54 -13.40
CA ILE A 47 4.57 -10.09 -13.44
C ILE A 47 4.09 -9.73 -14.84
N ILE A 48 2.95 -9.04 -14.92
CA ILE A 48 2.34 -8.58 -16.16
C ILE A 48 2.42 -7.07 -16.17
N VAL A 49 3.08 -6.49 -17.17
CA VAL A 49 3.25 -5.03 -17.26
C VAL A 49 2.53 -4.48 -18.50
N MET A 50 1.68 -3.47 -18.26
CA MET A 50 1.02 -2.68 -19.30
C MET A 50 1.55 -1.26 -19.21
N ALA A 51 2.25 -0.79 -20.24
CA ALA A 51 2.79 0.57 -20.31
C ALA A 51 2.94 0.98 -21.76
N TYR A 52 2.72 2.25 -22.08
CA TYR A 52 2.71 2.68 -23.49
C TYR A 52 4.08 2.52 -24.17
N ASP A 53 5.18 2.57 -23.40
CA ASP A 53 6.57 2.35 -23.82
C ASP A 53 7.12 3.42 -24.78
N ASP A 54 6.75 4.67 -24.55
CA ASP A 54 7.15 5.83 -25.35
C ASP A 54 8.11 6.78 -24.64
N ILE A 55 8.48 6.55 -23.37
CA ILE A 55 9.28 7.51 -22.58
C ILE A 55 10.80 7.29 -22.73
N ALA A 56 11.26 6.04 -22.62
CA ALA A 56 12.70 5.76 -22.55
C ALA A 56 13.45 6.24 -23.81
N ASN A 57 12.81 6.14 -24.99
CA ASN A 57 13.38 6.57 -26.26
C ASN A 57 12.68 7.80 -26.85
N ASP A 58 11.92 8.54 -26.04
CA ASP A 58 11.31 9.80 -26.48
C ASP A 58 12.40 10.80 -26.92
N PRO A 59 12.23 11.55 -28.02
CA PRO A 59 13.15 12.61 -28.42
C PRO A 59 13.36 13.71 -27.35
N GLU A 60 12.40 13.92 -26.46
CA GLU A 60 12.50 14.85 -25.33
C GLU A 60 13.30 14.27 -24.15
N ASN A 61 13.52 12.94 -24.10
CA ASN A 61 14.28 12.30 -23.03
C ASN A 61 15.78 12.66 -23.14
N PRO A 62 16.34 13.42 -22.18
CA PRO A 62 17.73 13.86 -22.25
C PRO A 62 18.72 12.74 -21.93
N ILE A 63 18.24 11.59 -21.43
CA ILE A 63 19.04 10.39 -21.19
C ILE A 63 18.40 9.21 -21.94
N PRO A 64 18.62 9.09 -23.27
CA PRO A 64 17.96 8.09 -24.10
C PRO A 64 18.19 6.65 -23.64
N GLY A 65 17.16 5.84 -23.77
CA GLY A 65 17.11 4.43 -23.42
C GLY A 65 16.97 4.14 -21.92
N LYS A 66 16.71 5.16 -21.08
CA LYS A 66 16.66 5.02 -19.62
C LYS A 66 15.43 5.71 -19.01
N LEU A 67 15.04 5.22 -17.84
CA LEU A 67 13.94 5.76 -17.05
C LEU A 67 14.33 5.79 -15.56
N PHE A 68 13.99 6.86 -14.84
CA PHE A 68 14.43 7.07 -13.45
C PHE A 68 13.24 7.48 -12.58
N ASN A 69 13.06 6.83 -11.43
CA ASN A 69 11.94 7.13 -10.54
C ASN A 69 12.31 7.94 -9.29
N GLN A 70 13.56 8.43 -9.23
CA GLN A 70 14.03 9.30 -8.16
C GLN A 70 15.24 10.14 -8.61
N PRO A 71 15.52 11.29 -7.98
CA PRO A 71 16.67 12.11 -8.31
C PRO A 71 17.97 11.34 -8.07
N ASN A 72 18.88 11.38 -9.06
CA ASN A 72 20.12 10.58 -9.06
C ASN A 72 19.92 9.07 -8.80
N GLY A 73 18.75 8.54 -9.10
CA GLY A 73 18.42 7.12 -8.97
C GLY A 73 19.08 6.22 -10.01
N GLU A 74 18.88 4.92 -9.86
CA GLU A 74 19.25 3.94 -10.86
C GLU A 74 18.21 3.90 -12.01
N ASP A 75 18.64 3.39 -13.15
CA ASP A 75 17.76 3.15 -14.29
C ASP A 75 16.78 2.01 -13.98
N VAL A 76 15.50 2.33 -13.90
CA VAL A 76 14.42 1.36 -13.62
C VAL A 76 13.89 0.71 -14.89
N TYR A 77 14.21 1.24 -16.08
CA TYR A 77 13.76 0.68 -17.36
C TYR A 77 14.48 -0.61 -17.72
N ALA A 78 15.79 -0.70 -17.42
CA ALA A 78 16.60 -1.85 -17.75
C ALA A 78 16.00 -3.16 -17.19
N GLY A 79 15.55 -4.03 -18.09
CA GLY A 79 14.96 -5.32 -17.74
C GLY A 79 13.49 -5.28 -17.29
N CYS A 80 12.84 -4.12 -17.30
CA CYS A 80 11.39 -3.96 -17.15
C CYS A 80 10.68 -4.58 -18.37
N GLN A 81 10.10 -5.77 -18.21
CA GLN A 81 9.46 -6.49 -19.32
C GLN A 81 8.02 -6.04 -19.50
N ILE A 82 7.80 -5.15 -20.48
CA ILE A 82 6.46 -4.66 -20.83
C ILE A 82 5.78 -5.63 -21.79
N ASP A 83 4.67 -6.23 -21.33
CA ASP A 83 3.91 -7.26 -22.02
C ASP A 83 2.88 -6.69 -23.01
N TYR A 84 2.28 -5.55 -22.65
CA TYR A 84 1.31 -4.81 -23.47
C TYR A 84 1.81 -3.37 -23.65
N LYS A 85 2.02 -2.98 -24.91
CA LYS A 85 2.63 -1.71 -25.34
C LYS A 85 1.70 -0.90 -26.22
N GLY A 86 1.88 0.43 -26.25
CA GLY A 86 1.13 1.34 -27.11
C GLY A 86 -0.38 1.14 -26.99
N ASP A 87 -1.04 1.00 -28.14
CA ASP A 87 -2.50 0.82 -28.26
C ASP A 87 -3.05 -0.47 -27.62
N SER A 88 -2.20 -1.40 -27.16
CA SER A 88 -2.64 -2.58 -26.41
C SER A 88 -2.80 -2.33 -24.90
N VAL A 89 -2.49 -1.13 -24.43
CA VAL A 89 -2.77 -0.71 -23.05
C VAL A 89 -4.22 -0.21 -23.00
N THR A 90 -5.19 -1.10 -22.79
CA THR A 90 -6.62 -0.76 -22.77
C THR A 90 -7.33 -1.33 -21.54
N PRO A 91 -8.47 -0.72 -21.12
CA PRO A 91 -9.31 -1.27 -20.07
C PRO A 91 -9.74 -2.73 -20.36
N GLU A 92 -10.11 -3.05 -21.60
CA GLU A 92 -10.55 -4.40 -21.99
C GLU A 92 -9.45 -5.43 -21.76
N ASN A 93 -8.24 -5.12 -22.21
CA ASN A 93 -7.08 -5.98 -22.00
C ASN A 93 -6.80 -6.14 -20.51
N PHE A 94 -6.79 -5.04 -19.75
CA PHE A 94 -6.56 -5.09 -18.30
C PHE A 94 -7.57 -5.99 -17.59
N LEU A 95 -8.87 -5.81 -17.86
CA LEU A 95 -9.91 -6.64 -17.25
C LEU A 95 -9.83 -8.10 -17.72
N ALA A 96 -9.47 -8.37 -18.97
CA ALA A 96 -9.26 -9.73 -19.49
C ALA A 96 -8.04 -10.42 -18.86
N ILE A 97 -6.94 -9.67 -18.68
CA ILE A 97 -5.71 -10.11 -18.00
C ILE A 97 -6.03 -10.56 -16.58
N LEU A 98 -6.76 -9.74 -15.82
CA LEU A 98 -7.17 -10.05 -14.45
C LEU A 98 -8.08 -11.30 -14.39
N LYS A 99 -8.98 -11.46 -15.36
CA LYS A 99 -9.86 -12.64 -15.44
C LYS A 99 -9.12 -13.91 -15.88
N GLY A 100 -7.89 -13.79 -16.38
CA GLY A 100 -7.12 -14.90 -16.96
C GLY A 100 -7.63 -15.35 -18.32
N ASP A 101 -8.29 -14.47 -19.09
CA ASP A 101 -8.93 -14.82 -20.36
C ASP A 101 -8.04 -14.48 -21.57
N LYS A 102 -7.20 -15.44 -21.97
CA LYS A 102 -6.31 -15.33 -23.15
C LYS A 102 -7.07 -15.10 -24.47
N SER A 103 -8.36 -15.42 -24.54
CA SER A 103 -9.16 -15.25 -25.76
C SER A 103 -9.69 -13.83 -25.94
N LYS A 104 -9.61 -13.01 -24.90
CA LYS A 104 -10.14 -11.64 -24.86
C LYS A 104 -9.08 -10.55 -24.89
N VAL A 105 -7.81 -10.92 -24.72
CA VAL A 105 -6.70 -9.99 -24.92
C VAL A 105 -6.39 -9.80 -26.41
N SER A 106 -6.05 -8.57 -26.79
CA SER A 106 -5.67 -8.18 -28.15
C SER A 106 -4.35 -7.40 -28.13
N GLY A 107 -3.42 -7.73 -29.03
CA GLY A 107 -2.06 -7.19 -28.97
C GLY A 107 -1.27 -7.74 -27.78
N GLY A 108 -0.14 -7.12 -27.47
CA GLY A 108 0.80 -7.61 -26.48
C GLY A 108 1.32 -9.02 -26.77
N ASN A 109 1.83 -9.70 -25.75
CA ASN A 109 2.33 -11.07 -25.85
C ASN A 109 1.34 -12.16 -25.37
N GLY A 110 0.12 -11.76 -25.00
CA GLY A 110 -0.94 -12.68 -24.55
C GLY A 110 -0.79 -13.21 -23.12
N LYS A 111 0.16 -12.69 -22.33
CA LYS A 111 0.31 -13.03 -20.91
C LYS A 111 -0.92 -12.55 -20.14
N VAL A 112 -1.51 -13.43 -19.33
CA VAL A 112 -2.65 -13.12 -18.45
C VAL A 112 -2.40 -13.72 -17.07
N VAL A 113 -3.18 -13.33 -16.07
CA VAL A 113 -3.06 -13.89 -14.72
C VAL A 113 -3.57 -15.33 -14.74
N GLU A 114 -2.69 -16.29 -14.45
CA GLU A 114 -3.03 -17.73 -14.35
C GLU A 114 -3.04 -18.20 -12.89
N SER A 115 -3.56 -17.35 -12.01
CA SER A 115 -3.65 -17.57 -10.56
C SER A 115 -4.75 -18.58 -10.17
N THR A 116 -4.60 -19.11 -8.95
CA THR A 116 -5.45 -20.11 -8.33
C THR A 116 -5.98 -19.63 -6.97
N ALA A 117 -6.77 -20.45 -6.29
CA ALA A 117 -7.32 -20.16 -4.97
C ALA A 117 -6.25 -19.98 -3.87
N GLU A 118 -5.02 -20.43 -4.11
CA GLU A 118 -3.90 -20.29 -3.17
C GLU A 118 -2.95 -19.13 -3.51
N SER A 119 -3.10 -18.56 -4.71
CA SER A 119 -2.23 -17.49 -5.21
C SER A 119 -2.51 -16.16 -4.50
N LYS A 120 -1.49 -15.32 -4.35
CA LYS A 120 -1.67 -13.91 -3.98
C LYS A 120 -1.56 -13.05 -5.23
N VAL A 121 -2.40 -12.03 -5.34
CA VAL A 121 -2.43 -11.13 -6.50
C VAL A 121 -2.18 -9.70 -6.05
N PHE A 122 -1.20 -9.04 -6.65
CA PHE A 122 -0.93 -7.62 -6.47
C PHE A 122 -1.30 -6.86 -7.75
N ILE A 123 -2.03 -5.76 -7.60
CA ILE A 123 -2.36 -4.86 -8.70
C ILE A 123 -1.77 -3.50 -8.34
N ASN A 124 -0.98 -2.92 -9.24
CA ASN A 124 -0.53 -1.55 -9.11
C ASN A 124 -0.85 -0.77 -10.38
N PHE A 125 -1.57 0.32 -10.20
CA PHE A 125 -1.98 1.22 -11.27
C PHE A 125 -1.47 2.63 -10.96
N ALA A 126 -0.85 3.28 -11.94
CA ALA A 126 -0.41 4.66 -11.86
C ALA A 126 -0.84 5.43 -13.12
N ASP A 127 -1.72 6.42 -12.94
CA ASP A 127 -2.10 7.37 -13.99
C ASP A 127 -2.91 8.56 -13.44
N HIS A 128 -3.54 9.31 -14.34
CA HIS A 128 -4.66 10.19 -14.07
C HIS A 128 -5.94 9.44 -13.68
N GLY A 129 -6.76 10.13 -12.89
CA GLY A 129 -8.08 9.68 -12.50
C GLY A 129 -9.05 10.84 -12.40
N ALA A 130 -10.31 10.50 -12.19
CA ALA A 130 -11.39 11.42 -11.87
C ALA A 130 -12.45 10.66 -11.06
N PRO A 131 -13.46 11.33 -10.46
CA PRO A 131 -14.50 10.65 -9.72
C PRO A 131 -15.15 9.47 -10.48
N GLY A 132 -14.92 8.25 -9.99
CA GLY A 132 -15.47 7.00 -10.50
C GLY A 132 -14.76 6.40 -11.71
N LEU A 133 -13.59 6.91 -12.12
CA LEU A 133 -12.81 6.36 -13.23
C LEU A 133 -11.29 6.55 -13.08
N ILE A 134 -10.53 5.67 -13.74
CA ILE A 134 -9.10 5.83 -13.99
C ILE A 134 -8.84 5.81 -15.50
N ALA A 135 -7.83 6.55 -15.95
CA ALA A 135 -7.54 6.70 -17.36
C ALA A 135 -6.67 5.57 -17.93
N PHE A 136 -6.87 5.28 -19.20
CA PHE A 136 -5.97 4.52 -20.05
C PHE A 136 -5.58 5.45 -21.21
N PRO A 137 -4.56 5.12 -22.03
CA PRO A 137 -3.97 6.10 -22.93
C PRO A 137 -4.96 6.74 -23.91
N ASN A 138 -6.00 5.99 -24.29
CA ASN A 138 -7.04 6.44 -25.21
C ASN A 138 -8.48 6.25 -24.68
N GLU A 139 -8.64 5.68 -23.48
CA GLU A 139 -9.94 5.19 -22.97
C GLU A 139 -10.02 5.35 -21.44
N TYR A 140 -11.15 5.01 -20.83
CA TYR A 140 -11.34 5.10 -19.37
C TYR A 140 -11.85 3.78 -18.82
N LEU A 141 -11.35 3.39 -17.64
CA LEU A 141 -11.91 2.28 -16.87
C LEU A 141 -12.76 2.85 -15.73
N TYR A 142 -14.04 2.49 -15.70
CA TYR A 142 -14.96 2.92 -14.65
C TYR A 142 -14.94 1.98 -13.44
N ALA A 143 -15.21 2.55 -12.27
CA ALA A 143 -15.19 1.85 -10.99
C ALA A 143 -16.10 0.61 -10.95
N ASN A 144 -17.28 0.68 -11.57
CA ASN A 144 -18.22 -0.45 -11.63
C ASN A 144 -17.63 -1.67 -12.37
N ASP A 145 -16.96 -1.46 -13.50
CA ASP A 145 -16.42 -2.55 -14.31
C ASP A 145 -15.18 -3.18 -13.67
N PHE A 146 -14.38 -2.35 -13.00
CA PHE A 146 -13.24 -2.83 -12.22
C PHE A 146 -13.70 -3.66 -11.02
N ASN A 147 -14.64 -3.16 -10.20
CA ASN A 147 -15.17 -3.90 -9.05
C ASN A 147 -15.96 -5.16 -9.45
N ALA A 148 -16.67 -5.13 -10.59
CA ALA A 148 -17.30 -6.33 -11.15
C ALA A 148 -16.25 -7.40 -11.53
N THR A 149 -15.09 -6.97 -12.01
CA THR A 149 -13.97 -7.86 -12.33
C THR A 149 -13.31 -8.43 -11.07
N ILE A 150 -13.11 -7.62 -10.04
CA ILE A 150 -12.64 -8.09 -8.71
C ILE A 150 -13.63 -9.14 -8.15
N THR A 151 -14.93 -8.86 -8.20
CA THR A 151 -15.98 -9.79 -7.76
C THR A 151 -15.98 -11.09 -8.57
N TYR A 152 -15.74 -11.00 -9.88
CA TYR A 152 -15.56 -12.18 -10.73
C TYR A 152 -14.35 -13.01 -10.27
N MET A 153 -13.20 -12.38 -10.03
CA MET A 153 -12.00 -13.08 -9.57
C MET A 153 -12.25 -13.80 -8.24
N HIS A 154 -12.94 -13.16 -7.29
CA HIS A 154 -13.33 -13.77 -6.03
C HIS A 154 -14.23 -14.99 -6.24
N THR A 155 -15.33 -14.82 -7.00
CA THR A 155 -16.32 -15.87 -7.26
C THR A 155 -15.72 -17.08 -7.97
N ASN A 156 -14.70 -16.86 -8.80
CA ASN A 156 -13.99 -17.90 -9.53
C ASN A 156 -12.72 -18.39 -8.81
N GLN A 157 -12.55 -18.05 -7.53
CA GLN A 157 -11.44 -18.48 -6.68
C GLN A 157 -10.07 -18.25 -7.34
N LYS A 158 -9.89 -17.05 -7.93
CA LYS A 158 -8.66 -16.66 -8.65
C LYS A 158 -7.58 -16.11 -7.73
N TYR A 159 -7.81 -16.04 -6.43
CA TYR A 159 -6.81 -15.62 -5.45
C TYR A 159 -7.22 -16.09 -4.05
N LYS A 160 -6.22 -16.16 -3.18
CA LYS A 160 -6.36 -16.27 -1.73
C LYS A 160 -6.53 -14.90 -1.09
N GLU A 161 -5.63 -13.99 -1.44
CA GLU A 161 -5.56 -12.59 -1.00
C GLU A 161 -5.20 -11.70 -2.21
N MET A 162 -5.83 -10.54 -2.31
CA MET A 162 -5.54 -9.54 -3.35
C MET A 162 -5.20 -8.19 -2.72
N VAL A 163 -4.15 -7.54 -3.22
CA VAL A 163 -3.77 -6.18 -2.83
C VAL A 163 -3.81 -5.28 -4.06
N ILE A 164 -4.39 -4.08 -3.93
CA ILE A 164 -4.56 -3.13 -5.03
C ILE A 164 -4.04 -1.75 -4.63
N TYR A 165 -3.03 -1.22 -5.32
CA TYR A 165 -2.52 0.14 -5.11
C TYR A 165 -2.87 1.01 -6.33
N ILE A 166 -3.60 2.10 -6.11
CA ILE A 166 -3.96 3.07 -7.15
C ILE A 166 -3.32 4.43 -6.85
N GLU A 167 -2.41 4.84 -7.71
CA GLU A 167 -1.95 6.22 -7.86
C GLU A 167 -2.79 6.91 -8.95
N ALA A 168 -3.71 7.78 -8.51
CA ALA A 168 -4.51 8.65 -9.37
C ALA A 168 -5.27 9.70 -8.54
N CYS A 169 -5.64 10.81 -9.19
CA CYS A 169 -6.60 11.77 -8.66
C CYS A 169 -7.95 11.11 -8.38
N GLU A 170 -8.58 11.51 -7.28
CA GLU A 170 -9.88 11.01 -6.79
C GLU A 170 -9.94 9.47 -6.68
N SER A 171 -8.79 8.81 -6.53
CA SER A 171 -8.67 7.34 -6.59
C SER A 171 -9.51 6.61 -5.54
N GLY A 172 -9.81 7.23 -4.41
CA GLY A 172 -10.75 6.68 -3.42
C GLY A 172 -12.15 6.38 -3.97
N SER A 173 -12.58 7.15 -4.97
CA SER A 173 -13.88 6.98 -5.64
C SER A 173 -13.99 5.67 -6.45
N MET A 174 -12.87 4.98 -6.70
CA MET A 174 -12.87 3.66 -7.34
C MET A 174 -13.41 2.57 -6.43
N PHE A 175 -13.45 2.78 -5.11
CA PHE A 175 -13.82 1.75 -4.13
C PHE A 175 -14.86 2.20 -3.11
N GLU A 176 -14.96 3.50 -2.82
CA GLU A 176 -15.87 4.03 -1.80
C GLU A 176 -17.33 3.67 -2.09
N GLY A 177 -17.94 2.86 -1.20
CA GLY A 177 -19.31 2.37 -1.36
C GLY A 177 -19.51 1.33 -2.47
N ILE A 178 -18.43 0.84 -3.09
CA ILE A 178 -18.47 -0.12 -4.21
C ILE A 178 -17.75 -1.42 -3.87
N LEU A 179 -16.54 -1.36 -3.32
CA LEU A 179 -15.73 -2.54 -3.03
C LEU A 179 -16.29 -3.31 -1.83
N ALA A 180 -16.53 -4.60 -2.01
CA ALA A 180 -16.96 -5.48 -0.91
C ALA A 180 -15.83 -5.70 0.11
N ASP A 181 -16.19 -5.78 1.39
CA ASP A 181 -15.27 -5.89 2.52
C ASP A 181 -15.04 -7.34 2.99
N ASN A 182 -15.68 -8.31 2.35
CA ASN A 182 -15.69 -9.73 2.74
C ASN A 182 -15.18 -10.66 1.63
N ILE A 183 -14.28 -10.16 0.78
CA ILE A 183 -13.76 -10.86 -0.40
C ILE A 183 -12.22 -10.97 -0.42
N ASN A 184 -11.55 -10.80 0.72
CA ASN A 184 -10.08 -10.86 0.88
C ASN A 184 -9.31 -9.93 -0.08
N VAL A 185 -9.84 -8.72 -0.33
CA VAL A 185 -9.21 -7.68 -1.14
C VAL A 185 -8.85 -6.50 -0.25
N TYR A 186 -7.61 -6.07 -0.28
CA TYR A 186 -7.14 -4.88 0.41
C TYR A 186 -6.68 -3.84 -0.59
N ALA A 187 -7.37 -2.71 -0.68
CA ALA A 187 -7.03 -1.63 -1.61
C ALA A 187 -6.46 -0.43 -0.86
N ILE A 188 -5.43 0.22 -1.41
CA ILE A 188 -4.89 1.51 -0.98
C ILE A 188 -4.95 2.49 -2.16
N THR A 189 -5.35 3.73 -1.90
CA THR A 189 -5.42 4.78 -2.91
C THR A 189 -4.59 5.99 -2.50
N ALA A 190 -3.98 6.67 -3.48
CA ALA A 190 -3.15 7.85 -3.27
C ALA A 190 -3.93 9.06 -2.71
N ALA A 191 -5.22 9.14 -3.01
CA ALA A 191 -6.10 10.23 -2.63
C ALA A 191 -7.47 9.70 -2.19
N ASN A 192 -8.24 10.53 -1.47
CA ASN A 192 -9.66 10.28 -1.22
C ASN A 192 -10.50 10.49 -2.49
N ALA A 193 -11.83 10.41 -2.40
CA ALA A 193 -12.74 10.50 -3.55
C ALA A 193 -12.94 11.94 -4.09
N GLU A 194 -12.39 12.96 -3.43
CA GLU A 194 -12.69 14.37 -3.67
C GLU A 194 -11.43 15.24 -3.93
N GLU A 195 -10.25 14.64 -3.94
CA GLU A 195 -8.98 15.37 -4.08
C GLU A 195 -8.03 14.73 -5.09
N SER A 196 -7.09 15.53 -5.58
CA SER A 196 -6.07 15.10 -6.51
C SER A 196 -4.93 14.34 -5.82
N SER A 197 -4.26 13.47 -6.57
CA SER A 197 -2.93 12.99 -6.22
C SER A 197 -1.85 13.89 -6.82
N TRP A 198 -0.58 13.62 -6.55
CA TRP A 198 0.51 14.57 -6.80
C TRP A 198 1.75 13.92 -7.38
N GLY A 199 2.23 14.46 -8.50
CA GLY A 199 3.58 14.21 -8.97
C GLY A 199 4.63 14.70 -7.96
N THR A 200 5.78 14.04 -7.94
CA THR A 200 6.94 14.42 -7.12
C THR A 200 8.22 14.34 -7.94
N TYR A 201 9.32 14.84 -7.36
CA TYR A 201 10.59 14.97 -8.07
C TYR A 201 10.43 15.75 -9.39
N CYS A 202 9.58 16.77 -9.37
CA CYS A 202 9.32 17.67 -10.48
C CYS A 202 10.38 18.79 -10.54
N PRO A 203 10.57 19.45 -11.68
CA PRO A 203 11.48 20.59 -11.81
C PRO A 203 11.33 21.62 -10.68
N PRO A 204 12.44 22.06 -10.04
CA PRO A 204 13.85 21.80 -10.37
C PRO A 204 14.48 20.57 -9.67
N ASN A 205 13.66 19.69 -9.06
CA ASN A 205 14.12 18.51 -8.32
C ASN A 205 14.16 17.23 -9.16
N ASP A 206 13.97 17.33 -10.47
CA ASP A 206 13.97 16.24 -11.46
C ASP A 206 15.38 15.87 -11.97
N MET A 207 16.41 16.24 -11.21
CA MET A 207 17.80 16.11 -11.61
C MET A 207 18.29 14.66 -11.49
N VAL A 208 18.76 14.11 -12.60
CA VAL A 208 19.41 12.80 -12.66
C VAL A 208 20.83 12.95 -13.16
N HIS A 209 21.81 12.67 -12.30
CA HIS A 209 23.24 12.73 -12.63
C HIS A 209 23.69 14.07 -13.24
N GLY A 210 23.09 15.18 -12.78
CA GLY A 210 23.39 16.52 -13.27
C GLY A 210 22.62 16.93 -14.53
N VAL A 211 21.63 16.15 -14.97
CA VAL A 211 20.77 16.44 -16.13
C VAL A 211 19.32 16.64 -15.66
N GLU A 212 18.69 17.75 -16.08
CA GLU A 212 17.27 18.01 -15.89
C GLU A 212 16.46 17.12 -16.84
N ILE A 213 15.54 16.31 -16.33
CA ILE A 213 14.67 15.47 -17.16
C ILE A 213 13.57 16.29 -17.84
N ASN A 214 13.22 17.45 -17.28
CA ASN A 214 12.14 18.35 -17.69
C ASN A 214 10.73 17.75 -17.52
N SER A 215 10.59 16.77 -16.63
CA SER A 215 9.33 16.13 -16.26
C SER A 215 9.43 15.61 -14.83
N CYS A 216 8.31 15.41 -14.13
CA CYS A 216 8.33 14.77 -12.81
C CYS A 216 8.81 13.32 -12.94
N LEU A 217 9.66 12.86 -12.02
CA LEU A 217 10.25 11.50 -12.09
C LEU A 217 9.35 10.40 -11.51
N GLY A 218 8.41 10.76 -10.64
CA GLY A 218 7.49 9.81 -10.00
C GLY A 218 6.27 10.51 -9.42
N ASP A 219 5.38 9.74 -8.83
CA ASP A 219 4.22 10.27 -8.10
C ASP A 219 4.37 10.05 -6.59
N LEU A 220 3.87 10.98 -5.78
CA LEU A 220 4.19 11.09 -4.35
C LEU A 220 3.79 9.84 -3.58
N PHE A 221 2.57 9.32 -3.79
CA PHE A 221 2.16 8.09 -3.12
C PHE A 221 2.97 6.91 -3.64
N SER A 222 3.14 6.82 -4.97
CA SER A 222 3.95 5.79 -5.63
C SER A 222 5.37 5.69 -5.06
N VAL A 223 6.16 6.76 -5.11
CA VAL A 223 7.55 6.74 -4.64
C VAL A 223 7.62 6.45 -3.14
N ASN A 224 6.64 6.91 -2.34
CA ASN A 224 6.65 6.69 -0.90
C ASN A 224 6.52 5.21 -0.54
N TRP A 225 5.64 4.44 -1.20
CA TRP A 225 5.51 3.01 -0.93
C TRP A 225 6.67 2.21 -1.53
N MET A 226 7.16 2.62 -2.71
CA MET A 226 8.27 1.93 -3.38
C MET A 226 9.59 2.10 -2.64
N GLU A 227 9.93 3.33 -2.25
CA GLU A 227 11.15 3.60 -1.49
C GLU A 227 11.13 3.00 -0.08
N ASP A 228 9.93 2.83 0.51
CA ASP A 228 9.75 2.06 1.73
C ASP A 228 10.05 0.57 1.49
N ALA A 229 9.42 -0.02 0.47
CA ALA A 229 9.64 -1.41 0.06
C ALA A 229 11.10 -1.70 -0.35
N ASP A 230 11.83 -0.69 -0.83
CA ASP A 230 13.24 -0.84 -1.20
C ASP A 230 14.19 -0.93 0.01
N LYS A 231 13.81 -0.29 1.12
CA LYS A 231 14.57 -0.27 2.39
C LYS A 231 14.22 -1.47 3.27
N SER A 232 12.99 -1.96 3.18
CA SER A 232 12.46 -3.07 3.98
C SER A 232 12.66 -4.41 3.28
N ALA A 233 12.99 -5.46 4.04
CA ALA A 233 12.82 -6.83 3.54
C ALA A 233 11.32 -7.18 3.62
N PRO A 234 10.65 -7.73 2.59
CA PRO A 234 9.20 -7.98 2.59
C PRO A 234 8.71 -8.84 3.76
N SER A 235 9.57 -9.67 4.34
CA SER A 235 9.23 -10.52 5.49
C SER A 235 9.20 -9.77 6.83
N LYS A 236 9.47 -8.46 6.86
CA LYS A 236 9.63 -7.67 8.10
C LYS A 236 8.59 -6.57 8.27
N GLU A 237 7.85 -6.22 7.22
CA GLU A 237 6.86 -5.15 7.24
C GLU A 237 5.51 -5.68 6.77
N THR A 238 4.46 -5.31 7.50
CA THR A 238 3.07 -5.64 7.17
C THR A 238 2.45 -4.56 6.29
N LEU A 239 1.37 -4.89 5.58
CA LEU A 239 0.63 -3.92 4.77
C LEU A 239 0.08 -2.74 5.59
N ASP A 240 -0.29 -2.98 6.86
CA ASP A 240 -0.76 -1.92 7.75
C ASP A 240 0.37 -0.96 8.16
N GLN A 241 1.54 -1.49 8.48
CA GLN A 241 2.73 -0.67 8.77
C GLN A 241 3.13 0.20 7.58
N GLN A 242 3.16 -0.40 6.38
CA GLN A 242 3.41 0.34 5.16
C GLN A 242 2.32 1.41 4.92
N TYR A 243 1.04 1.07 5.07
CA TYR A 243 -0.05 2.04 4.94
C TYR A 243 0.14 3.24 5.87
N VAL A 244 0.39 3.00 7.17
CA VAL A 244 0.60 4.08 8.15
C VAL A 244 1.79 4.95 7.76
N ARG A 245 2.89 4.34 7.28
CA ARG A 245 4.05 5.09 6.84
C ARG A 245 3.76 5.92 5.59
N VAL A 246 3.20 5.30 4.55
CA VAL A 246 2.92 5.94 3.27
C VAL A 246 1.90 7.06 3.44
N LYS A 247 0.87 6.86 4.27
CA LYS A 247 -0.08 7.91 4.66
C LYS A 247 0.61 9.12 5.29
N ASN A 248 1.58 8.89 6.18
CA ASN A 248 2.32 9.97 6.84
C ASN A 248 3.29 10.69 5.89
N LEU A 249 3.87 9.98 4.92
CA LEU A 249 4.81 10.56 3.95
C LEU A 249 4.09 11.28 2.79
N THR A 250 2.88 10.85 2.44
CA THR A 250 2.09 11.44 1.36
C THR A 250 1.33 12.65 1.89
N ALA A 251 2.04 13.75 2.12
CA ALA A 251 1.49 14.91 2.83
C ALA A 251 0.54 15.79 1.99
N GLN A 252 0.41 15.55 0.68
CA GLN A 252 -0.37 16.39 -0.23
C GLN A 252 -1.77 15.84 -0.53
N SER A 253 -2.07 14.60 -0.10
CA SER A 253 -3.35 13.94 -0.26
C SER A 253 -3.57 12.95 0.90
N HIS A 254 -4.80 12.48 1.07
CA HIS A 254 -5.16 11.51 2.08
C HIS A 254 -5.11 10.11 1.48
N VAL A 255 -4.11 9.34 1.87
CA VAL A 255 -4.02 7.93 1.50
C VAL A 255 -5.16 7.16 2.18
N MET A 256 -6.03 6.57 1.37
CA MET A 256 -7.20 5.82 1.84
C MET A 256 -6.99 4.32 1.69
N ARG A 257 -7.78 3.54 2.44
CA ARG A 257 -7.80 2.07 2.33
C ARG A 257 -9.23 1.55 2.33
N TYR A 258 -9.45 0.45 1.61
CA TYR A 258 -10.78 -0.13 1.38
C TYR A 258 -10.73 -1.67 1.34
N GLY A 259 -11.91 -2.29 1.41
CA GLY A 259 -12.09 -3.74 1.30
C GLY A 259 -11.96 -4.46 2.62
N ASP A 260 -11.34 -5.64 2.62
CA ASP A 260 -11.13 -6.48 3.78
C ASP A 260 -10.04 -5.89 4.68
N LEU A 261 -10.49 -5.19 5.71
CA LEU A 261 -9.69 -4.62 6.77
C LEU A 261 -9.59 -5.56 7.97
N SER A 262 -9.84 -6.86 7.83
CA SER A 262 -9.76 -7.82 8.94
C SER A 262 -8.38 -7.87 9.60
N PHE A 263 -7.30 -7.51 8.89
CA PHE A 263 -5.98 -7.29 9.48
C PHE A 263 -5.97 -6.10 10.45
N GLU A 264 -6.70 -5.02 10.13
CA GLU A 264 -6.93 -3.89 11.03
C GLU A 264 -7.87 -4.28 12.18
N ILE A 265 -8.94 -5.04 11.93
CA ILE A 265 -9.80 -5.55 13.00
C ILE A 265 -8.99 -6.43 13.95
N THR A 266 -8.13 -7.30 13.44
CA THR A 266 -7.26 -8.15 14.26
C THR A 266 -6.25 -7.31 15.04
N ASN A 267 -5.63 -6.30 14.44
CA ASN A 267 -4.71 -5.41 15.15
C ASN A 267 -5.44 -4.57 16.20
N ARG A 268 -6.61 -4.00 15.89
CA ARG A 268 -7.46 -3.25 16.82
C ARG A 268 -7.95 -4.13 17.96
N MET A 269 -8.44 -5.34 17.66
CA MET A 269 -8.81 -6.34 18.67
C MET A 269 -7.62 -6.74 19.55
N ARG A 270 -6.41 -6.87 18.97
CA ARG A 270 -5.19 -7.12 19.73
C ARG A 270 -4.86 -5.94 20.64
N VAL A 271 -4.91 -4.71 20.13
CA VAL A 271 -4.70 -3.48 20.91
C VAL A 271 -5.72 -3.41 22.05
N ASP A 272 -7.00 -3.62 21.76
CA ASP A 272 -8.07 -3.68 22.75
C ASP A 272 -7.74 -4.74 23.82
N HIS A 273 -7.39 -5.96 23.40
CA HIS A 273 -7.05 -7.06 24.29
C HIS A 273 -5.85 -6.75 25.18
N VAL A 274 -4.79 -6.15 24.64
CA VAL A 274 -3.60 -5.73 25.39
C VAL A 274 -3.99 -4.73 26.47
N PHE A 275 -4.73 -3.69 26.12
CA PHE A 275 -5.09 -2.64 27.07
C PHE A 275 -6.13 -3.11 28.09
N GLU A 276 -7.07 -3.98 27.70
CA GLU A 276 -7.97 -4.66 28.63
C GLU A 276 -7.20 -5.55 29.62
N ALA A 277 -6.28 -6.39 29.14
CA ALA A 277 -5.45 -7.24 29.98
C ALA A 277 -4.55 -6.42 30.93
N PHE A 278 -3.94 -5.35 30.44
CA PHE A 278 -3.17 -4.41 31.26
C PHE A 278 -4.05 -3.76 32.33
N ALA A 279 -5.19 -3.17 31.95
CA ALA A 279 -6.06 -2.48 32.88
C ALA A 279 -6.68 -3.43 33.92
N ALA A 280 -6.93 -4.69 33.54
CA ALA A 280 -7.42 -5.72 34.46
C ALA A 280 -6.34 -6.13 35.46
N SER A 281 -5.11 -6.37 34.99
CA SER A 281 -3.99 -6.80 35.84
C SER A 281 -3.49 -5.72 36.79
N THR A 282 -3.70 -4.44 36.44
CA THR A 282 -3.33 -3.29 37.28
C THR A 282 -4.47 -2.79 38.18
N GLY A 283 -5.69 -3.30 38.00
CA GLY A 283 -6.89 -2.87 38.74
C GLY A 283 -7.48 -1.53 38.29
N VAL A 284 -6.93 -0.94 37.22
CA VAL A 284 -7.31 0.39 36.71
C VAL A 284 -8.68 0.39 36.05
N LEU A 285 -9.15 -0.74 35.51
CA LEU A 285 -10.51 -0.87 34.97
C LEU A 285 -11.60 -0.47 36.00
N LYS A 286 -11.44 -0.92 37.26
CA LYS A 286 -12.36 -0.60 38.36
C LYS A 286 -12.27 0.87 38.80
N ALA A 287 -11.08 1.48 38.68
CA ALA A 287 -10.91 2.90 38.92
C ALA A 287 -11.60 3.73 37.81
N PHE A 288 -11.52 3.29 36.55
CA PHE A 288 -12.17 3.98 35.43
C PHE A 288 -13.71 3.98 35.55
N GLU A 289 -14.31 2.87 35.97
CA GLU A 289 -15.76 2.75 36.17
C GLU A 289 -16.28 3.50 37.39
N SER A 290 -15.41 3.84 38.35
CA SER A 290 -15.80 4.47 39.63
C SER A 290 -15.44 5.94 39.77
N LEU A 291 -14.70 6.52 38.82
CA LEU A 291 -14.21 7.90 38.87
C LEU A 291 -14.69 8.69 37.65
N GLU A 292 -15.70 9.54 37.84
CA GLU A 292 -16.01 10.69 36.97
C GLU A 292 -14.92 11.79 37.03
N SER A 293 -13.78 11.57 37.68
CA SER A 293 -12.82 12.63 37.99
C SER A 293 -11.73 12.80 36.93
N SER A 294 -11.51 14.05 36.54
CA SER A 294 -10.34 14.54 35.80
C SER A 294 -9.04 14.25 36.56
N VAL A 295 -8.44 13.08 36.35
CA VAL A 295 -7.09 12.79 36.85
C VAL A 295 -6.10 13.59 36.01
N THR A 296 -5.38 14.51 36.64
CA THR A 296 -4.33 15.30 36.01
C THR A 296 -3.05 14.47 35.96
N PRO A 297 -2.44 14.26 34.79
CA PRO A 297 -1.16 13.55 34.70
C PRO A 297 -0.05 14.35 35.40
N THR A 298 0.64 13.73 36.36
CA THR A 298 1.79 14.33 37.07
C THR A 298 3.04 13.46 36.99
N ASN A 299 2.88 12.14 36.85
CA ASN A 299 3.94 11.15 36.79
C ASN A 299 4.36 10.83 35.34
N PHE A 300 4.90 11.84 34.65
CA PHE A 300 5.29 11.73 33.24
C PHE A 300 6.43 10.74 32.99
N ASP A 301 7.30 10.49 33.98
CA ASP A 301 8.39 9.52 33.83
C ASP A 301 7.84 8.09 33.78
N CYS A 302 6.87 7.76 34.62
CA CYS A 302 6.12 6.51 34.51
C CYS A 302 5.42 6.39 33.16
N LEU A 303 4.68 7.43 32.73
CA LEU A 303 3.93 7.39 31.47
C LEU A 303 4.85 7.16 30.26
N LYS A 304 5.97 7.88 30.16
CA LYS A 304 6.98 7.69 29.11
C LYS A 304 7.54 6.27 29.13
N GLN A 305 7.81 5.73 30.31
CA GLN A 305 8.34 4.38 30.46
C GLN A 305 7.34 3.31 30.00
N LEU A 306 6.05 3.45 30.32
CA LEU A 306 5.02 2.50 29.89
C LEU A 306 4.77 2.58 28.38
N VAL A 307 4.71 3.78 27.80
CA VAL A 307 4.59 3.98 26.35
C VAL A 307 5.81 3.37 25.62
N SER A 308 7.02 3.68 26.08
CA SER A 308 8.24 3.10 25.51
C SER A 308 8.27 1.57 25.63
N THR A 309 7.80 1.03 26.75
CA THR A 309 7.71 -0.43 26.94
C THR A 309 6.73 -1.07 25.97
N TYR A 310 5.56 -0.44 25.76
CA TYR A 310 4.58 -0.89 24.78
C TYR A 310 5.18 -0.84 23.37
N ASP A 311 5.77 0.27 22.95
CA ASP A 311 6.36 0.41 21.61
C ASP A 311 7.37 -0.70 21.29
N HIS A 312 8.18 -1.09 22.29
CA HIS A 312 9.16 -2.16 22.15
C HIS A 312 8.57 -3.57 22.22
N SER A 313 7.48 -3.78 22.96
CA SER A 313 6.96 -5.13 23.27
C SER A 313 5.74 -5.50 22.44
N CYS A 314 4.88 -4.54 22.14
CA CYS A 314 3.63 -4.67 21.41
C CYS A 314 3.71 -4.14 19.96
N GLY A 315 4.75 -3.38 19.62
CA GLY A 315 4.84 -2.59 18.39
C GLY A 315 4.49 -1.12 18.63
N LYS A 316 5.00 -0.25 17.75
CA LYS A 316 4.85 1.21 17.88
C LYS A 316 3.37 1.63 17.90
N MET A 317 3.01 2.51 18.84
CA MET A 317 1.65 3.06 18.90
C MET A 317 1.27 3.80 17.61
N ASP A 318 0.03 3.58 17.19
CA ASP A 318 -0.70 4.21 16.08
C ASP A 318 -1.86 5.07 16.62
N ASP A 319 -2.59 5.76 15.74
CA ASP A 319 -3.72 6.62 16.10
C ASP A 319 -4.81 5.89 16.91
N TYR A 320 -4.96 4.58 16.72
CA TYR A 320 -5.94 3.77 17.44
C TYR A 320 -5.47 3.47 18.87
N SER A 321 -4.28 2.89 19.02
CA SER A 321 -3.69 2.56 20.33
C SER A 321 -3.44 3.79 21.21
N LEU A 322 -3.18 4.97 20.62
CA LEU A 322 -3.06 6.22 21.36
C LEU A 322 -4.33 6.58 22.16
N GLN A 323 -5.52 6.13 21.74
CA GLN A 323 -6.78 6.34 22.46
C GLN A 323 -6.79 5.64 23.84
N PHE A 324 -5.92 4.65 24.02
CA PHE A 324 -5.82 3.82 25.23
C PHE A 324 -4.69 4.26 26.18
N VAL A 325 -3.87 5.26 25.83
CA VAL A 325 -2.80 5.79 26.70
C VAL A 325 -3.34 6.27 28.06
N LYS A 326 -4.62 6.64 28.12
CA LYS A 326 -5.33 6.95 29.38
C LYS A 326 -5.18 5.83 30.43
N TYR A 327 -5.17 4.54 30.05
CA TYR A 327 -5.00 3.43 30.98
C TYR A 327 -3.60 3.42 31.61
N PHE A 328 -2.55 3.75 30.85
CA PHE A 328 -1.20 3.91 31.38
C PHE A 328 -1.10 5.11 32.30
N MET A 329 -1.71 6.23 31.91
CA MET A 329 -1.77 7.43 32.75
C MET A 329 -2.43 7.12 34.10
N TYR A 330 -3.62 6.50 34.09
CA TYR A 330 -4.30 6.11 35.32
C TYR A 330 -3.49 5.11 36.15
N ALA A 331 -2.81 4.15 35.53
CA ALA A 331 -1.93 3.24 36.26
C ALA A 331 -0.78 4.01 36.95
N CYS A 332 -0.19 5.00 36.28
CA CYS A 332 0.90 5.80 36.83
C CYS A 332 0.48 6.73 37.97
N GLU A 333 -0.78 7.21 37.97
CA GLU A 333 -1.29 8.12 39.00
C GLU A 333 -1.98 7.39 40.16
N LEU A 334 -2.67 6.28 39.88
CA LEU A 334 -3.60 5.64 40.83
C LEU A 334 -3.14 4.27 41.32
N SER A 335 -2.28 3.58 40.56
CA SER A 335 -1.84 2.24 40.96
C SER A 335 -0.89 2.31 42.16
N THR A 336 -0.96 1.31 43.03
CA THR A 336 0.00 1.12 44.12
C THR A 336 1.23 0.32 43.68
N PHE A 337 1.27 -0.12 42.41
CA PHE A 337 2.39 -0.89 41.89
C PHE A 337 3.62 -0.01 41.63
N PRO A 338 4.83 -0.50 41.97
CA PRO A 338 6.06 0.16 41.55
C PRO A 338 6.23 0.06 40.03
N MET A 339 7.04 0.96 39.46
CA MET A 339 7.20 1.13 38.02
C MET A 339 7.67 -0.14 37.30
N ASP A 340 8.60 -0.91 37.89
CA ASP A 340 9.10 -2.17 37.35
C ASP A 340 7.99 -3.21 37.18
N LYS A 341 7.03 -3.21 38.12
CA LYS A 341 5.87 -4.08 38.07
C LYS A 341 4.85 -3.61 37.03
N LEU A 342 4.62 -2.31 36.88
CA LEU A 342 3.79 -1.80 35.78
C LEU A 342 4.39 -2.14 34.40
N VAL A 343 5.71 -2.02 34.25
CA VAL A 343 6.44 -2.43 33.03
C VAL A 343 6.26 -3.92 32.76
N SER A 344 6.32 -4.79 33.78
CA SER A 344 6.11 -6.22 33.58
C SER A 344 4.67 -6.56 33.21
N HIS A 345 3.67 -5.82 33.72
CA HIS A 345 2.28 -5.93 33.30
C HIS A 345 2.08 -5.55 31.82
N VAL A 346 2.72 -4.49 31.32
CA VAL A 346 2.67 -4.15 29.88
C VAL A 346 3.27 -5.28 29.04
N LYS A 347 4.46 -5.77 29.39
CA LYS A 347 5.12 -6.88 28.66
C LYS A 347 4.27 -8.15 28.64
N ALA A 348 3.65 -8.48 29.76
CA ALA A 348 2.77 -9.64 29.87
C ALA A 348 1.53 -9.49 29.00
N ALA A 349 0.90 -8.30 28.99
CA ALA A 349 -0.24 -8.01 28.13
C ALA A 349 0.12 -8.11 26.64
N CYS A 350 1.33 -7.69 26.24
CA CYS A 350 1.84 -7.83 24.87
C CYS A 350 2.18 -9.27 24.45
N SER A 351 2.18 -10.23 25.37
CA SER A 351 2.58 -11.63 25.11
C SER A 351 1.41 -12.54 24.76
N HIS A 352 0.20 -11.99 24.69
CA HIS A 352 -1.05 -12.64 24.28
C HIS A 352 -1.50 -12.08 22.94
#